data_AF-A0A1B8QER5-F1
#
_entry.id   AF-A0A1B8QER5-F1
#
_cell.length_a   1.000
_cell.length_b   1.000
_cell.length_c   1.000
_cell.angle_alpha   90.00
_cell.angle_beta   90.00
_cell.angle_gamma   90.00
#
_symmetry.space_group_name_H-M   'P 1'
#
loop_
_entity.id
_entity.type
_entity.pdbx_description
1 polymer ?
#
loop_
_entity_poly.entity_id
_entity_poly.type
_entity_poly.pdbx_seq_one_letter_code
_entity_poly.pdbx_strand_id
1 'polypeptide(L)'
;MKISSSKLRTALSVAALPAMVLATTSAHAANAQQVNACASQMTERNITDSKSAKRFCTCVLDEQAKITQAQKNELDEWVQSGKDVRQNKTFQTISLRMKACGDGIKFNRPNANDKR
;
A
#
# COMPACT_ATOMS: atom_id res chain seq x y z
N MET A 1 -32.44 -50.00 -16.05
CA MET A 1 -31.51 -48.90 -15.74
C MET A 1 -31.49 -48.68 -14.23
N LYS A 2 -30.34 -48.94 -13.57
CA LYS A 2 -30.13 -48.69 -12.13
C LYS A 2 -29.27 -47.44 -12.01
N ILE A 3 -29.83 -46.35 -11.46
CA ILE A 3 -29.10 -45.11 -11.18
C ILE A 3 -28.54 -45.26 -9.77
N SER A 4 -27.21 -45.37 -9.67
CA SER A 4 -26.48 -45.48 -8.40
C SER A 4 -26.25 -44.10 -7.81
N SER A 5 -26.70 -43.93 -6.57
CA SER A 5 -26.56 -42.73 -5.75
C SER A 5 -25.12 -42.59 -5.24
N SER A 6 -24.40 -41.58 -5.73
CA SER A 6 -23.16 -41.11 -5.08
C SER A 6 -23.34 -39.67 -4.62
N LYS A 7 -23.53 -39.56 -3.30
CA LYS A 7 -23.35 -38.35 -2.50
C LYS A 7 -21.96 -37.78 -2.75
N LEU A 8 -21.85 -36.54 -3.19
CA LEU A 8 -20.87 -35.63 -2.61
C LEU A 8 -21.35 -34.18 -2.80
N ARG A 9 -21.88 -33.64 -1.71
CA ARG A 9 -22.09 -32.21 -1.54
C ARG A 9 -20.72 -31.57 -1.40
N THR A 10 -20.14 -31.12 -2.50
CA THR A 10 -19.00 -30.21 -2.43
C THR A 10 -19.56 -28.81 -2.17
N ALA A 11 -19.58 -28.44 -0.90
CA ALA A 11 -19.74 -27.05 -0.50
C ALA A 11 -18.59 -26.26 -1.14
N LEU A 12 -18.91 -25.44 -2.14
CA LEU A 12 -18.01 -24.43 -2.64
C LEU A 12 -17.93 -23.35 -1.56
N SER A 13 -16.96 -23.48 -0.66
CA SER A 13 -16.54 -22.39 0.20
C SER A 13 -16.00 -21.28 -0.71
N VAL A 14 -16.88 -20.33 -1.06
CA VAL A 14 -16.46 -19.02 -1.55
C VAL A 14 -15.67 -18.41 -0.39
N ALA A 15 -14.35 -18.59 -0.43
CA ALA A 15 -13.43 -17.81 0.37
C ALA A 15 -13.65 -16.37 -0.05
N ALA A 16 -14.46 -15.66 0.73
CA ALA A 16 -14.56 -14.22 0.69
C ALA A 16 -13.15 -13.69 0.93
N LEU A 17 -12.45 -13.35 -0.14
CA LEU A 17 -11.37 -12.38 -0.10
C LEU A 17 -11.97 -11.16 0.60
N PRO A 18 -11.48 -10.75 1.78
CA PRO A 18 -11.90 -9.47 2.31
C PRO A 18 -11.42 -8.44 1.28
N ALA A 19 -12.38 -7.91 0.53
CA ALA A 19 -12.23 -6.65 -0.17
C ALA A 19 -11.64 -5.68 0.84
N MET A 20 -10.39 -5.26 0.62
CA MET A 20 -9.82 -4.14 1.34
C MET A 20 -10.70 -2.95 1.00
N VAL A 21 -11.63 -2.65 1.90
CA VAL A 21 -12.50 -1.49 1.82
C VAL A 21 -11.60 -0.27 1.81
N LEU A 22 -11.51 0.37 0.64
CA LEU A 22 -11.17 1.78 0.56
C LEU A 22 -12.26 2.54 1.32
N ALA A 23 -11.89 3.14 2.45
CA ALA A 23 -12.33 4.46 2.93
C ALA A 23 -12.39 4.51 4.47
N THR A 24 -11.36 5.07 5.09
CA THR A 24 -11.52 5.90 6.30
C THR A 24 -10.60 7.10 6.18
N THR A 25 -11.15 8.21 5.71
CA THR A 25 -10.53 9.54 5.84
C THR A 25 -10.76 10.05 7.25
N SER A 26 -10.02 9.51 8.21
CA SER A 26 -9.70 10.25 9.44
C SER A 26 -8.27 10.76 9.27
N ALA A 27 -8.02 11.98 9.75
CA ALA A 27 -6.67 12.46 10.00
C ALA A 27 -6.05 11.54 11.06
N HIS A 28 -5.50 10.41 10.61
CA HIS A 28 -4.81 9.45 11.45
C HIS A 28 -3.36 9.92 11.52
N ALA A 29 -2.92 10.38 12.70
CA ALA A 29 -1.52 10.19 13.05
C ALA A 29 -1.17 8.73 12.75
N ALA A 30 0.00 8.44 12.17
CA ALA A 30 0.39 7.08 11.81
C ALA A 30 0.19 6.14 13.00
N ASN A 31 -0.86 5.30 12.98
CA ASN A 31 -1.16 4.47 14.13
C ASN A 31 -0.12 3.35 14.22
N ALA A 32 0.23 2.94 15.44
CA ALA A 32 1.35 2.01 15.64
C ALA A 32 1.18 0.67 14.90
N GLN A 33 -0.06 0.22 14.69
CA GLN A 33 -0.35 -1.02 13.97
C GLN A 33 0.02 -0.88 12.48
N GLN A 34 -0.34 0.23 11.84
CA GLN A 34 0.00 0.49 10.43
C GLN A 34 1.50 0.68 10.24
N VAL A 35 2.16 1.39 11.16
CA VAL A 35 3.62 1.56 11.13
C VAL A 35 4.31 0.20 11.24
N ASN A 36 3.88 -0.64 12.17
CA ASN A 36 4.48 -1.97 12.37
C ASN A 36 4.23 -2.90 11.18
N ALA A 37 3.03 -2.90 10.59
CA ALA A 37 2.71 -3.71 9.42
C ALA A 37 3.56 -3.30 8.21
N CYS A 38 3.71 -2.00 7.96
CA CYS A 38 4.59 -1.47 6.92
C CYS A 38 6.05 -1.86 7.18
N ALA A 39 6.54 -1.65 8.41
CA ALA A 39 7.92 -1.92 8.77
C ALA A 39 8.26 -3.41 8.66
N SER A 40 7.33 -4.30 9.07
CA SER A 40 7.48 -5.76 8.95
C SER A 40 7.72 -6.16 7.50
N GLN A 41 6.88 -5.67 6.57
CA GLN A 41 7.04 -5.98 5.15
C GLN A 41 8.37 -5.50 4.57
N MET A 42 8.84 -4.32 4.99
CA MET A 42 10.15 -3.83 4.55
C MET A 42 11.30 -4.68 5.09
N THR A 43 11.22 -5.10 6.36
CA THR A 43 12.25 -5.95 6.98
C THR A 43 12.23 -7.38 6.45
N GLU A 44 11.06 -7.98 6.26
CA GLU A 44 10.88 -9.35 5.75
C GLU A 44 11.40 -9.48 4.31
N ARG A 45 11.21 -8.42 3.51
CA ARG A 45 11.76 -8.33 2.14
C ARG A 45 13.22 -7.89 2.10
N ASN A 46 13.86 -7.78 3.26
CA ASN A 46 15.25 -7.36 3.40
C ASN A 46 15.53 -6.00 2.70
N ILE A 47 14.57 -5.07 2.71
CA ILE A 47 14.69 -3.75 2.07
C ILE A 47 15.55 -2.82 2.94
N THR A 48 15.39 -2.87 4.25
CA THR A 48 16.16 -2.07 5.22
C THR A 48 16.02 -2.70 6.62
N ASP A 49 16.86 -2.27 7.58
CA ASP A 49 16.74 -2.70 8.97
C ASP A 49 15.45 -2.19 9.66
N SER A 50 15.05 -2.82 10.77
CA SER A 50 13.80 -2.51 11.48
C SER A 50 13.67 -1.06 11.96
N LYS A 51 14.77 -0.45 12.41
CA LYS A 51 14.76 0.93 12.91
C LYS A 51 14.50 1.89 11.75
N SER A 52 15.22 1.70 10.66
CA SER A 52 15.03 2.48 9.44
C SER A 52 13.64 2.26 8.82
N ALA A 53 13.15 1.02 8.80
CA ALA A 53 11.81 0.68 8.31
C ALA A 53 10.71 1.40 9.10
N LYS A 54 10.78 1.39 10.43
CA LYS A 54 9.82 2.14 11.27
C LYS A 54 9.86 3.63 10.99
N ARG A 55 11.06 4.23 10.92
CA ARG A 55 11.22 5.66 10.59
C ARG A 55 10.60 6.01 9.22
N PHE A 56 10.89 5.21 8.20
CA PHE A 56 10.32 5.37 6.87
C PHE A 56 8.80 5.30 6.90
N CYS A 57 8.26 4.23 7.47
CA CYS A 57 6.82 3.95 7.49
C CYS A 57 6.04 5.00 8.29
N THR A 58 6.57 5.46 9.42
CA THR A 58 5.99 6.59 10.15
C THR A 58 5.91 7.83 9.27
N CYS A 59 7.02 8.23 8.64
CA CYS A 59 7.03 9.40 7.75
C CYS A 59 6.04 9.25 6.60
N VAL A 60 6.04 8.12 5.89
CA VAL A 60 5.17 7.89 4.74
C VAL A 60 3.69 7.90 5.15
N LEU A 61 3.32 7.33 6.30
CA LEU A 61 1.95 7.36 6.78
C LEU A 61 1.52 8.77 7.22
N ASP A 62 2.40 9.52 7.86
CA ASP A 62 2.14 10.92 8.23
C ASP A 62 2.00 11.82 7.00
N GLU A 63 2.84 11.63 5.97
CA GLU A 63 2.72 12.35 4.71
C GLU A 63 1.45 11.99 3.96
N GLN A 64 1.01 10.73 4.02
CA GLN A 64 -0.26 10.28 3.43
C GLN A 64 -1.47 10.90 4.14
N ALA A 65 -1.43 11.01 5.47
CA ALA A 65 -2.49 11.61 6.27
C ALA A 65 -2.69 13.11 5.96
N LYS A 66 -1.63 13.77 5.49
CA LYS A 66 -1.65 15.18 5.06
C LYS A 66 -2.19 15.39 3.63
N ILE A 67 -2.46 14.33 2.86
CA ILE A 67 -3.05 14.45 1.53
C ILE A 67 -4.54 14.75 1.69
N THR A 68 -4.97 15.92 1.19
CA THR A 68 -6.36 16.35 1.34
C THR A 68 -7.28 15.63 0.36
N GLN A 69 -8.58 15.59 0.64
CA GLN A 69 -9.56 15.01 -0.29
C GLN A 69 -9.59 15.75 -1.63
N ALA A 70 -9.40 17.09 -1.63
CA ALA A 70 -9.35 17.87 -2.87
C ALA A 70 -8.16 17.44 -3.75
N GLN A 71 -6.99 17.21 -3.14
CA GLN A 71 -5.81 16.70 -3.85
C GLN A 71 -6.05 15.29 -4.41
N LYS A 72 -6.75 14.42 -3.67
CA LYS A 72 -7.12 13.08 -4.18
C LYS A 72 -8.04 13.19 -5.39
N ASN A 73 -9.11 13.98 -5.28
CA ASN A 73 -10.06 14.18 -6.38
C ASN A 73 -9.38 14.75 -7.62
N GLU A 74 -8.48 15.73 -7.46
CA GLU A 74 -7.71 16.29 -8.58
C GLU A 74 -6.89 15.22 -9.29
N LEU A 75 -6.22 14.34 -8.54
CA LEU A 75 -5.43 13.25 -9.10
C LEU A 75 -6.31 12.19 -9.78
N ASP A 76 -7.46 11.86 -9.18
CA ASP A 76 -8.41 10.91 -9.74
C ASP A 76 -8.98 11.43 -11.07
N GLU A 77 -9.37 12.71 -11.15
CA GLU A 77 -9.82 13.37 -12.38
C GLU A 77 -8.71 13.34 -13.46
N TRP A 78 -7.46 13.60 -13.07
CA TRP A 78 -6.32 13.51 -13.99
C TRP A 78 -6.17 12.11 -14.58
N VAL A 79 -6.21 11.07 -13.73
CA VAL A 79 -6.13 9.68 -14.16
C VAL A 79 -7.32 9.31 -15.07
N GLN A 80 -8.53 9.69 -14.70
CA GLN A 80 -9.74 9.43 -15.48
C GLN A 80 -9.72 10.13 -16.84
N SER A 81 -9.07 11.30 -16.93
CA SER A 81 -8.90 12.02 -18.20
C SER A 81 -7.84 11.40 -19.14
N GLY A 82 -7.18 10.32 -18.73
CA GLY A 82 -6.13 9.66 -19.51
C GLY A 82 -4.82 10.45 -19.60
N LYS A 83 -4.68 11.51 -18.80
CA LYS A 83 -3.46 12.31 -18.74
C LYS A 83 -2.39 11.58 -17.91
N ASP A 84 -1.12 11.83 -18.24
CA ASP A 84 -0.02 11.36 -17.41
C ASP A 84 0.00 12.14 -16.08
N VAL A 85 -0.41 11.47 -14.99
CA VAL A 85 -0.46 12.04 -13.64
C VAL A 85 0.91 12.57 -13.18
N ARG A 86 2.02 12.10 -13.75
CA ARG A 86 3.36 12.62 -13.41
C ARG A 86 3.55 14.08 -13.83
N GLN A 87 2.74 14.57 -14.76
CA GLN A 87 2.74 15.97 -15.19
C GLN A 87 1.92 16.86 -14.25
N ASN A 88 1.09 16.28 -13.37
CA ASN A 88 0.29 17.01 -12.40
C ASN A 88 1.18 17.56 -11.25
N LYS A 89 1.04 18.85 -10.92
CA LYS A 89 1.84 19.51 -9.87
C LYS A 89 1.53 19.00 -8.46
N THR A 90 0.27 18.67 -8.18
CA THR A 90 -0.16 18.05 -6.92
C THR A 90 0.53 16.70 -6.75
N PHE A 91 0.56 15.87 -7.79
CA PHE A 91 1.29 14.58 -7.77
C PHE A 91 2.78 14.79 -7.52
N GLN A 92 3.43 15.69 -8.26
CA GLN A 92 4.86 15.97 -8.09
C GLN A 92 5.18 16.43 -6.66
N THR A 93 4.35 17.29 -6.08
CA THR A 93 4.51 17.78 -4.71
C THR A 93 4.38 16.65 -3.69
N ILE A 94 3.35 15.81 -3.82
CA ILE A 94 3.16 14.64 -2.95
C ILE A 94 4.32 13.67 -3.10
N SER A 95 4.73 13.36 -4.34
CA SER A 95 5.84 12.46 -4.64
C SER A 95 7.16 12.93 -4.03
N LEU A 96 7.44 14.24 -4.10
CA LEU A 96 8.62 14.85 -3.47
C LEU A 96 8.63 14.64 -1.95
N ARG A 97 7.50 14.87 -1.29
CA ARG A 97 7.35 14.67 0.16
C ARG A 97 7.54 13.21 0.56
N MET A 98 6.96 12.29 -0.22
CA MET A 98 7.14 10.84 0.01
C MET A 98 8.59 10.41 -0.20
N LYS A 99 9.27 10.95 -1.21
CA LYS A 99 10.68 10.63 -1.49
C LYS A 99 11.59 11.07 -0.34
N ALA A 100 11.33 12.24 0.24
CA ALA A 100 12.09 12.75 1.38
C ALA A 100 12.02 11.83 2.62
N CYS A 101 10.98 11.00 2.76
CA CYS A 101 10.92 10.00 3.83
C CYS A 101 12.04 8.94 3.76
N GLY A 102 12.63 8.74 2.58
CA GLY A 102 13.78 7.86 2.38
C GLY A 102 15.12 8.48 2.75
N ASP A 103 15.18 9.78 3.08
CA ASP A 103 16.44 10.48 3.27
C ASP A 103 17.19 10.00 4.51
N GLY A 104 18.45 9.63 4.30
CA GLY A 104 19.33 9.05 5.32
C GLY A 104 18.98 7.61 5.70
N ILE A 105 18.11 6.93 4.94
CA ILE A 105 17.83 5.50 5.13
C ILE A 105 18.77 4.67 4.27
N LYS A 106 19.42 3.69 4.91
CA LYS A 106 20.24 2.71 4.21
C LYS A 106 19.35 1.60 3.67
N PHE A 107 18.94 1.73 2.42
CA PHE A 107 18.28 0.65 1.71
C PHE A 107 19.31 -0.41 1.32
N ASN A 108 18.96 -1.66 1.60
CA ASN A 108 19.70 -2.81 1.11
C ASN A 108 19.56 -2.86 -0.40
N ARG A 109 20.61 -3.34 -1.08
CA ARG A 109 20.55 -3.52 -2.54
C ARG A 109 19.50 -4.59 -2.83
N PRO A 110 18.70 -4.45 -3.90
CA PRO A 110 17.81 -5.52 -4.32
C PRO A 110 18.64 -6.79 -4.50
N ASN A 111 18.24 -7.86 -3.80
CA ASN A 111 18.90 -9.14 -3.89
C ASN A 111 18.78 -9.60 -5.34
N ALA A 112 19.86 -10.04 -6.00
CA ALA A 112 19.82 -10.47 -7.40
C ALA A 112 18.83 -11.63 -7.68
N ASN A 113 18.31 -12.26 -6.62
CA ASN A 113 17.30 -13.33 -6.66
C ASN A 113 15.87 -12.86 -6.40
N ASP A 114 15.62 -11.59 -6.11
CA ASP A 114 14.27 -11.03 -5.97
C ASP A 114 13.70 -10.74 -7.38
N LYS A 115 13.38 -11.82 -8.10
CA LYS A 115 12.63 -11.74 -9.37
C LYS A 115 11.16 -11.48 -9.02
N ARG A 116 10.80 -10.21 -8.91
CA ARG A 116 9.40 -9.77 -9.01
C ARG A 116 9.06 -9.40 -10.44
#